data_AF-A0A497FSP8-F1
#
_entry.id   AF-A0A497FSP8-F1
#
_cell.length_a   1.000
_cell.length_b   1.000
_cell.length_c   1.000
_cell.angle_alpha   90.00
_cell.angle_beta   90.00
_cell.angle_gamma   90.00
#
_symmetry.space_group_name_H-M   'P 1'
#
loop_
_entity.id
_entity.type
_entity.pdbx_description
1 polymer ?
#
loop_
_entity_poly.entity_id
_entity_poly.type
_entity_poly.pdbx_seq_one_letter_code
_entity_poly.pdbx_strand_id
1 'polypeptide(L)'
;MRRRVFVTGAGGVGGVNFTRALRVSPIEFFIVGSDYNPYYINFPFCDVVYRQPRHDSPEYIPFIVSTVKKHDIEFLHPQPEVDAETIAYNREKIPCKTLLPPKETFRRGRDKYFTYLA
;
A
#
# COMPACT_ATOMS: atom_id res chain seq x y z
N MET A 1 -13.82 -16.97 8.02
CA MET A 1 -13.13 -16.82 6.71
C MET A 1 -12.08 -15.73 6.87
N ARG A 2 -10.84 -16.00 6.45
CA ARG A 2 -9.69 -15.11 6.64
C ARG A 2 -9.73 -13.95 5.64
N ARG A 3 -9.66 -12.70 6.13
CA ARG A 3 -9.70 -11.49 5.27
C ARG A 3 -8.37 -11.26 4.57
N ARG A 4 -8.36 -10.87 3.30
CA ARG A 4 -7.12 -10.73 2.49
C ARG A 4 -6.75 -9.26 2.28
N VAL A 5 -5.61 -8.85 2.83
CA VAL A 5 -5.12 -7.46 2.80
C VAL A 5 -3.75 -7.40 2.15
N PHE A 6 -3.53 -6.37 1.33
CA PHE A 6 -2.23 -6.04 0.77
C PHE A 6 -1.74 -4.70 1.32
N VAL A 7 -0.51 -4.67 1.83
CA VAL A 7 0.14 -3.49 2.39
C VAL A 7 1.39 -3.17 1.57
N THR A 8 1.43 -2.03 0.87
CA THR A 8 2.68 -1.54 0.24
C THR A 8 3.52 -0.78 1.27
N GLY A 9 4.81 -0.59 1.03
CA GLY A 9 5.74 -0.01 2.01
C GLY A 9 5.67 -0.69 3.38
N ALA A 10 5.40 -1.99 3.39
CA ALA A 10 5.10 -2.78 4.58
C ALA A 10 6.27 -2.79 5.56
N GLY A 11 7.50 -2.65 5.09
CA GLY A 11 8.69 -2.68 5.93
C GLY A 11 9.07 -1.32 6.54
N GLY A 12 8.51 -0.22 6.03
CA GLY A 12 8.59 1.08 6.68
C GLY A 12 7.78 1.14 7.99
N VAL A 13 8.05 2.13 8.85
CA VAL A 13 7.43 2.24 10.18
C VAL A 13 5.89 2.20 10.13
N GLY A 14 5.27 2.91 9.17
CA GLY A 14 3.81 2.90 8.99
C GLY A 14 3.27 1.52 8.63
N GLY A 15 3.91 0.84 7.67
CA GLY A 15 3.56 -0.51 7.26
C GLY A 15 3.77 -1.57 8.34
N VAL A 16 4.89 -1.49 9.07
CA VAL A 16 5.20 -2.41 10.17
C VAL A 16 4.15 -2.27 11.28
N ASN A 17 3.81 -1.04 11.66
CA ASN A 17 2.79 -0.80 12.67
C ASN A 17 1.42 -1.31 12.22
N PHE A 18 1.03 -1.07 10.97
CA PHE A 18 -0.25 -1.53 10.43
C PHE A 18 -0.32 -3.07 10.39
N THR A 19 0.70 -3.75 9.85
CA THR A 19 0.72 -5.22 9.76
C THR A 19 0.70 -5.88 11.13
N ARG A 20 1.42 -5.32 12.12
CA ARG A 20 1.36 -5.80 13.51
C ARG A 20 0.01 -5.54 14.18
N ALA A 21 -0.60 -4.39 13.92
CA ALA A 21 -1.95 -4.10 14.41
C ALA A 21 -2.98 -5.11 13.88
N LEU A 22 -2.89 -5.49 12.59
CA LEU A 22 -3.72 -6.54 12.02
C LEU A 22 -3.48 -7.91 12.69
N ARG A 23 -2.26 -8.21 13.12
CA ARG A 23 -1.92 -9.49 13.78
C ARG A 23 -2.48 -9.62 15.19
N VAL A 24 -2.62 -8.51 15.92
CA VAL A 24 -3.21 -8.51 17.27
C VAL A 24 -4.73 -8.31 17.25
N SER A 25 -5.33 -8.12 16.07
CA SER A 25 -6.77 -8.02 15.91
C SER A 25 -7.46 -9.35 16.21
N PRO A 26 -8.70 -9.35 16.75
CA PRO A 26 -9.51 -10.57 16.89
C PRO A 26 -9.94 -11.16 15.54
N ILE A 27 -9.73 -10.43 14.43
CA ILE A 27 -10.03 -10.88 13.06
C ILE A 27 -8.76 -11.50 12.46
N GLU A 28 -8.89 -12.68 11.86
CA GLU A 28 -7.80 -13.32 11.15
C GLU A 28 -7.59 -12.71 9.75
N PHE A 29 -6.37 -12.24 9.47
CA PHE A 29 -5.98 -11.65 8.19
C PHE A 29 -4.90 -12.45 7.47
N PHE A 30 -5.06 -12.66 6.16
CA PHE A 30 -3.98 -13.04 5.25
C PHE A 30 -3.37 -11.75 4.70
N ILE A 31 -2.11 -11.52 5.03
CA ILE A 31 -1.43 -10.24 4.80
C ILE A 31 -0.33 -10.46 3.77
N VAL A 32 -0.49 -9.82 2.62
CA VAL A 32 0.60 -9.63 1.66
C VAL A 32 1.26 -8.30 1.98
N GLY A 33 2.58 -8.28 2.09
CA GLY A 33 3.38 -7.07 2.19
C GLY A 33 4.21 -6.86 0.94
N SER A 34 4.53 -5.61 0.63
CA SER A 34 5.61 -5.30 -0.29
C SER A 34 6.40 -4.09 0.18
N ASP A 35 7.69 -4.06 -0.18
CA ASP A 35 8.54 -2.89 0.06
C ASP A 35 9.57 -2.75 -1.06
N TYR A 36 9.93 -1.51 -1.41
CA TYR A 36 10.96 -1.25 -2.42
C TYR A 36 12.36 -1.51 -1.84
N ASN A 37 12.56 -1.14 -0.58
CA ASN A 37 13.84 -1.25 0.10
C ASN A 37 14.13 -2.72 0.47
N PRO A 38 15.18 -3.34 -0.10
CA PRO A 38 15.49 -4.74 0.15
C PRO A 38 15.82 -5.04 1.62
N TYR A 39 16.21 -4.04 2.41
CA TYR A 39 16.52 -4.24 3.82
C TYR A 39 15.29 -4.21 4.73
N TYR A 40 14.16 -3.68 4.25
CA TYR A 40 12.95 -3.51 5.04
C TYR A 40 11.97 -4.70 4.91
N ILE A 41 12.16 -5.56 3.92
CA ILE A 41 11.26 -6.70 3.62
C ILE A 41 11.11 -7.71 4.77
N ASN A 42 12.05 -7.75 5.72
CA ASN A 42 12.02 -8.69 6.85
C ASN A 42 11.34 -8.14 8.10
N PHE A 43 11.00 -6.84 8.13
CA PHE A 43 10.38 -6.20 9.29
C PHE A 43 8.88 -6.42 9.47
N PRO A 44 8.05 -6.47 8.40
CA PRO A 44 6.61 -6.61 8.56
C PRO A 44 6.23 -8.04 8.93
N PHE A 45 5.17 -8.17 9.74
CA PHE A 45 4.63 -9.49 10.09
C PHE A 45 3.58 -9.94 9.06
N CYS A 46 4.02 -10.23 7.85
CA CYS A 46 3.18 -10.68 6.73
C CYS A 46 3.24 -12.19 6.49
N ASP A 47 2.25 -12.73 5.77
CA ASP A 47 2.28 -14.12 5.28
C ASP A 47 3.13 -14.27 4.03
N VAL A 48 3.11 -13.25 3.17
CA VAL A 48 3.90 -13.17 1.94
C VAL A 48 4.51 -11.78 1.86
N VAL A 49 5.78 -11.69 1.49
CA VAL A 49 6.45 -10.41 1.23
C VAL A 49 7.07 -10.41 -0.16
N TYR A 50 6.87 -9.32 -0.89
CA TYR A 50 7.50 -9.07 -2.18
C TYR A 50 8.41 -7.85 -2.12
N ARG A 51 9.48 -7.87 -2.92
CA ARG A 51 10.14 -6.64 -3.32
C ARG A 51 9.35 -6.01 -4.46
N GLN A 52 8.85 -4.79 -4.27
CA GLN A 52 8.09 -4.07 -5.31
C GLN A 52 9.02 -3.18 -6.16
N PRO A 53 8.61 -2.82 -7.39
CA PRO A 53 9.19 -1.69 -8.11
C PRO A 53 9.05 -0.38 -7.33
N ARG A 54 9.89 0.62 -7.63
CA ARG A 54 9.71 1.97 -7.09
C ARG A 54 8.37 2.55 -7.58
N HIS A 55 7.71 3.37 -6.78
CA HIS A 55 6.37 3.90 -7.07
C HIS A 55 6.21 4.54 -8.45
N ASP A 56 7.22 5.24 -8.95
CA ASP A 56 7.20 5.91 -10.26
C ASP A 56 7.74 5.03 -11.41
N SER A 57 8.05 3.76 -11.14
CA SER A 57 8.36 2.79 -12.20
C SER A 57 7.09 2.50 -13.00
N PRO A 58 7.18 2.38 -14.35
CA PRO A 58 6.06 1.93 -15.17
C PRO A 58 5.55 0.53 -14.77
N GLU A 59 6.37 -0.27 -14.09
CA GLU A 59 6.02 -1.61 -13.62
C GLU A 59 5.25 -1.61 -12.28
N TYR A 60 5.20 -0.48 -11.56
CA TYR A 60 4.62 -0.42 -10.23
C TYR A 60 3.13 -0.79 -10.21
N ILE A 61 2.30 -0.12 -11.02
CA ILE A 61 0.87 -0.44 -11.10
C ILE A 61 0.60 -1.85 -11.65
N PRO A 62 1.28 -2.33 -12.73
CA PRO A 62 1.23 -3.74 -13.13
C PRO A 62 1.55 -4.73 -12.00
N PHE A 63 2.56 -4.42 -11.18
CA PHE A 63 2.91 -5.21 -10.01
C PHE A 63 1.78 -5.22 -8.96
N ILE A 64 1.19 -4.05 -8.64
CA ILE A 64 0.05 -3.96 -7.71
C ILE A 64 -1.13 -4.79 -8.22
N VAL A 65 -1.53 -4.62 -9.49
CA VAL A 65 -2.67 -5.32 -10.08
C VAL A 65 -2.46 -6.83 -10.12
N SER A 66 -1.26 -7.28 -10.51
CA SER A 66 -0.94 -8.71 -10.54
C SER A 66 -0.91 -9.32 -9.14
N THR A 67 -0.41 -8.59 -8.14
CA THR A 67 -0.40 -9.02 -6.73
C THR A 67 -1.82 -9.12 -6.16
N VAL A 68 -2.67 -8.13 -6.42
CA VAL A 68 -4.08 -8.12 -6.02
C VAL A 68 -4.82 -9.34 -6.58
N LYS A 69 -4.64 -9.63 -7.88
CA LYS A 69 -5.26 -10.79 -8.54
C LYS A 69 -4.71 -12.12 -8.03
N LYS A 70 -3.39 -12.24 -7.91
CA LYS A 70 -2.71 -13.48 -7.49
C LYS A 70 -3.16 -13.95 -6.11
N HIS A 71 -3.40 -13.01 -5.20
CA HIS A 71 -3.70 -13.29 -3.80
C HIS A 71 -5.15 -13.00 -3.41
N ASP A 72 -6.03 -12.72 -4.38
CA ASP A 72 -7.45 -12.43 -4.16
C ASP A 72 -7.66 -11.35 -3.08
N ILE A 73 -6.93 -10.23 -3.22
CA ILE A 73 -6.90 -9.18 -2.19
C ILE A 73 -8.24 -8.44 -2.14
N GLU A 74 -8.82 -8.36 -0.95
CA GLU A 74 -10.07 -7.62 -0.71
C GLU A 74 -9.79 -6.12 -0.47
N PHE A 75 -8.68 -5.80 0.21
CA PHE A 75 -8.32 -4.43 0.59
C PHE A 75 -6.83 -4.13 0.41
N LEU A 76 -6.52 -3.02 -0.24
CA LEU A 76 -5.18 -2.45 -0.39
C LEU A 76 -5.00 -1.27 0.56
N HIS A 77 -4.03 -1.38 1.47
CA HIS A 77 -3.57 -0.32 2.35
C HIS A 77 -2.19 0.18 1.91
N PRO A 78 -2.10 1.28 1.14
CA PRO A 78 -0.82 1.74 0.66
C PRO A 78 -0.05 2.55 1.70
N GLN A 79 1.25 2.29 1.78
CA GLN A 79 2.25 3.08 2.50
C GLN A 79 3.55 3.09 1.65
N PRO A 80 4.44 4.08 1.81
CA PRO A 80 4.19 5.40 2.38
C PRO A 80 3.36 6.28 1.42
N GLU A 81 3.33 7.59 1.66
CA GLU A 81 2.49 8.53 0.91
C GLU A 81 2.74 8.54 -0.62
N VAL A 82 3.97 8.37 -1.10
CA VAL A 82 4.27 8.27 -2.55
C VAL A 82 3.62 7.05 -3.22
N ASP A 83 3.49 5.94 -2.50
CA ASP A 83 2.78 4.75 -2.99
C ASP A 83 1.28 5.03 -3.02
N ALA A 84 0.77 5.65 -1.95
CA ALA A 84 -0.64 6.03 -1.82
C ALA A 84 -1.07 7.02 -2.91
N GLU A 85 -0.24 8.02 -3.21
CA GLU A 85 -0.46 8.96 -4.31
C GLU A 85 -0.52 8.22 -5.64
N THR A 86 0.50 7.43 -5.96
CA THR A 86 0.55 6.72 -7.26
C THR A 86 -0.66 5.79 -7.45
N ILE A 87 -1.07 5.11 -6.37
CA ILE A 87 -2.26 4.25 -6.33
C ILE A 87 -3.54 5.08 -6.49
N ALA A 88 -3.65 6.23 -5.83
CA ALA A 88 -4.80 7.12 -6.00
C ALA A 88 -4.93 7.61 -7.44
N TYR A 89 -3.81 7.98 -8.08
CA TYR A 89 -3.77 8.42 -9.47
C TYR A 89 -4.18 7.33 -10.48
N ASN A 90 -4.05 6.05 -10.11
CA ASN A 90 -4.37 4.89 -10.94
C ASN A 90 -5.51 4.04 -10.36
N ARG A 91 -6.34 4.62 -9.48
CA ARG A 91 -7.33 3.91 -8.66
C ARG A 91 -8.25 3.01 -9.50
N GLU A 92 -8.64 3.49 -10.67
CA GLU A 92 -9.53 2.79 -11.60
C GLU A 92 -8.95 1.47 -12.15
N LYS A 93 -7.63 1.31 -12.14
CA LYS A 93 -6.94 0.09 -12.61
C LYS A 93 -6.84 -0.99 -11.55
N ILE A 94 -7.12 -0.67 -10.29
CA ILE A 94 -6.84 -1.53 -9.14
C ILE A 94 -8.12 -2.30 -8.72
N PRO A 95 -8.17 -3.62 -8.93
CA PRO A 95 -9.41 -4.41 -8.80
C PRO A 95 -9.66 -4.86 -7.36
N CYS A 96 -9.48 -3.99 -6.37
CA CYS A 96 -9.83 -4.24 -4.97
C CYS A 96 -10.29 -2.95 -4.29
N LYS A 97 -10.74 -3.04 -3.03
CA LYS A 97 -11.08 -1.86 -2.24
C LYS A 97 -9.80 -1.20 -1.75
N THR A 98 -9.81 0.12 -1.67
CA THR A 98 -8.81 0.91 -0.96
C THR A 98 -9.50 2.16 -0.44
N LEU A 99 -8.97 2.73 0.64
CA LEU A 99 -9.49 3.94 1.25
C LEU A 99 -8.44 5.04 1.13
N LEU A 100 -8.61 5.91 0.14
CA LEU A 100 -7.71 7.00 -0.17
C LEU A 100 -8.51 8.25 -0.49
N PRO A 101 -7.99 9.45 -0.19
CA PRO A 101 -8.61 10.67 -0.66
C PRO A 101 -8.51 10.81 -2.19
N PRO A 102 -9.31 11.69 -2.80
CA PRO A 102 -9.24 11.96 -4.24
C PRO A 102 -7.86 12.45 -4.69
N LYS A 103 -7.52 12.24 -5.98
CA LYS A 103 -6.25 12.65 -6.61
C LYS A 103 -5.85 14.10 -6.30
N GLU A 104 -6.84 15.00 -6.30
CA GLU A 104 -6.65 16.43 -6.02
C GLU A 104 -6.19 16.71 -4.58
N THR A 105 -6.59 15.88 -3.61
CA THR A 105 -6.16 16.05 -2.21
C THR A 105 -4.68 15.75 -2.07
N PHE A 106 -4.18 14.71 -2.74
CA PHE A 106 -2.74 14.44 -2.82
C PHE A 106 -2.00 15.61 -3.47
N ARG A 107 -2.44 16.04 -4.66
CA ARG A 107 -1.80 17.14 -5.40
C ARG A 107 -1.62 18.40 -4.54
N ARG A 108 -2.66 18.81 -3.80
CA ARG A 108 -2.62 19.98 -2.92
C ARG A 108 -1.81 19.74 -1.66
N GLY A 109 -2.02 18.62 -0.97
CA GLY A 109 -1.34 18.31 0.30
C GLY A 109 0.17 18.10 0.15
N ARG A 110 0.65 17.75 -1.05
CA ARG A 110 2.08 17.64 -1.37
C ARG A 110 2.73 18.97 -1.70
N ASP A 111 1.96 19.94 -2.17
CA ASP A 111 2.47 21.27 -2.48
C ASP A 111 2.51 22.10 -1.20
N LYS A 112 3.73 22.21 -0.64
CA LYS A 112 4.01 22.99 0.57
C LYS A 112 3.62 24.46 0.41
N TYR A 113 3.81 25.03 -0.79
CA TYR A 113 3.47 26.43 -1.05
C TYR A 113 1.96 26.61 -1.13
N PHE A 114 1.27 25.72 -1.85
CA PHE A 114 -0.19 25.74 -1.90
C PHE A 114 -0.82 25.58 -0.51
N THR A 115 -0.31 24.64 0.30
CA THR A 115 -0.84 24.39 1.65
C THR A 115 -0.60 25.58 2.59
N TYR A 116 0.48 26.36 2.39
CA TYR A 116 0.73 27.59 3.13
C TYR A 116 -0.29 28.70 2.83
N LEU A 117 -0.82 28.75 1.61
CA LEU A 117 -1.76 29.79 1.17
C LEU A 117 -3.23 29.51 1.50
N ALA A 118 -3.56 28.28 1.91
CA ALA A 118 -4.94 27.77 2.03
C ALA A 118 -5.58 28.03 3.41
#